data_AF-A0A3P1V5T0-F1
#
_entry.id   AF-A0A3P1V5T0-F1
#
_cell.length_a   1.000
_cell.length_b   1.000
_cell.length_c   1.000
_cell.angle_alpha   90.00
_cell.angle_beta   90.00
_cell.angle_gamma   90.00
#
_symmetry.space_group_name_H-M   'P 1'
#
loop_
_entity.id
_entity.type
_entity.pdbx_description
1 polymer ?
#
loop_
_entity_poly.entity_id
_entity_poly.type
_entity_poly.pdbx_seq_one_letter_code
_entity_poly.pdbx_strand_id
1 'polypeptide(L)'
;MQELQAKVTQAQVEIIDREKFEQGIADVVSKYENYTVTAATIKDDKQVLAVLRKLKKQISDERIKIKRELSQSADEFDKYIKDTSEPMDKVIDKIAADVKAFEEHQKAVRLDTVKSYLANKAAEYMLDPRIFDAKAQEYIKAGDFMADGVTLKKVTMKSLDDLVTFEHQKQQEYEKAKATISGQCAEYGMTDQPYIRMLQSMSLAEVLQQIMADYQFEKQKAEMRRAEEEREQLLATQRAKEQEQAQKSTETPKVDPETGEILDGGQLSQNDTEAHRGAENSSKQYKQKMTLEVYFEDTTEKEYFKTGLSQLGFEYKKNYQVSGYQKIKPLSQEELNEQCGW
;
A
#
# COMPACT_ATOMS: atom_id res chain seq x y z
N MET A 1 5.80 40.23 -32.79
CA MET A 1 6.17 41.38 -31.95
C MET A 1 7.59 41.79 -32.29
N GLN A 2 8.01 43.02 -32.00
CA GLN A 2 9.41 43.44 -32.18
C GLN A 2 10.18 43.12 -30.90
N GLU A 3 11.36 42.54 -31.03
CA GLU A 3 12.22 42.20 -29.89
C GLU A 3 12.89 43.47 -29.32
N LEU A 4 13.19 43.46 -28.02
CA LEU A 4 13.89 44.56 -27.36
C LEU A 4 15.32 44.66 -27.89
N GLN A 5 15.64 45.79 -28.52
CA GLN A 5 16.99 46.13 -28.96
C GLN A 5 17.47 47.38 -28.22
N ALA A 6 18.61 47.27 -27.54
CA ALA A 6 19.23 48.36 -26.80
C ALA A 6 20.72 48.49 -27.17
N LYS A 7 21.21 49.73 -27.27
CA LYS A 7 22.62 50.04 -27.50
C LYS A 7 23.23 50.60 -26.22
N VAL A 8 24.30 49.98 -25.73
CA VAL A 8 25.03 50.44 -24.55
C VAL A 8 26.24 51.26 -24.97
N THR A 9 26.44 52.42 -24.35
CA THR A 9 27.65 53.24 -24.45
C THR A 9 28.28 53.35 -23.07
N GLN A 10 29.55 52.95 -22.93
CA GLN A 10 30.28 53.06 -21.66
C GLN A 10 30.51 54.52 -21.28
N ALA A 11 30.16 54.88 -20.04
CA ALA A 11 30.56 56.14 -19.44
C ALA A 11 32.04 56.08 -19.00
N GLN A 12 32.77 57.18 -19.23
CA GLN A 12 34.15 57.35 -18.80
C GLN A 12 34.21 58.29 -17.59
N VAL A 13 35.13 58.03 -16.66
CA VAL A 13 35.42 58.93 -15.53
C VAL A 13 36.90 59.28 -15.53
N GLU A 14 37.18 60.57 -15.47
CA GLU A 14 38.51 61.14 -15.33
C GLU A 14 38.63 61.82 -13.96
N ILE A 15 39.75 61.62 -13.28
CA ILE A 15 40.09 62.38 -12.06
C ILE A 15 40.88 63.61 -12.51
N ILE A 16 40.24 64.78 -12.46
CA ILE A 16 40.88 66.06 -12.79
C ILE A 16 42.13 66.25 -11.93
N ASP A 17 43.25 66.62 -12.55
CA ASP A 17 44.53 66.86 -11.86
C ASP A 17 44.97 65.68 -10.97
N ARG A 18 44.74 64.44 -11.42
CA ARG A 18 45.00 63.20 -10.67
C ARG A 18 46.36 63.18 -9.95
N GLU A 19 47.44 63.54 -10.62
CA GLU A 19 48.79 63.57 -10.04
C GLU A 19 48.88 64.55 -8.86
N LYS A 20 48.26 65.74 -8.95
CA LYS A 20 48.22 66.71 -7.85
C LYS A 20 47.34 66.23 -6.70
N PHE A 21 46.25 65.52 -6.99
CA PHE A 21 45.40 64.91 -5.96
C PHE A 21 46.15 63.80 -5.21
N GLU A 22 46.80 62.89 -5.93
CA GLU A 22 47.61 61.81 -5.35
C GLU A 22 48.79 62.38 -4.53
N GLN A 23 49.50 63.39 -5.06
CA GLN A 23 50.56 64.11 -4.33
C GLN A 23 50.03 64.79 -3.06
N GLY A 24 48.90 65.50 -3.13
CA GLY A 24 48.31 66.18 -1.97
C GLY A 24 47.89 65.21 -0.86
N ILE A 25 47.48 63.98 -1.20
CA ILE A 25 47.25 62.91 -0.22
C ILE A 25 48.60 62.42 0.36
N ALA A 26 49.61 62.18 -0.48
CA ALA A 26 50.93 61.74 -0.05
C ALA A 26 51.61 62.75 0.90
N ASP A 27 51.50 64.05 0.62
CA ASP A 27 52.03 65.13 1.47
C ASP A 27 51.35 65.14 2.86
N VAL A 28 50.03 64.96 2.90
CA VAL A 28 49.26 64.86 4.15
C VAL A 28 49.63 63.61 4.93
N VAL A 29 49.83 62.46 4.27
CA VAL A 29 50.29 61.23 4.93
C VAL A 29 51.70 61.44 5.49
N SER A 30 52.67 61.82 4.67
CA SER A 30 54.07 62.05 5.06
C SER A 30 54.22 63.00 6.25
N LYS A 31 53.42 64.09 6.27
CA LYS A 31 53.44 65.07 7.35
C LYS A 31 52.90 64.56 8.69
N TYR A 32 51.95 63.62 8.69
CA TYR A 32 51.21 63.22 9.89
C TYR A 32 51.35 61.74 10.28
N GLU A 33 51.94 60.88 9.45
CA GLU A 33 52.10 59.43 9.68
C GLU A 33 52.86 59.12 10.97
N ASN A 34 53.95 59.85 11.23
CA ASN A 34 54.78 59.70 12.44
C ASN A 34 54.57 60.84 13.45
N TYR A 35 53.51 61.65 13.30
CA TYR A 35 53.24 62.79 14.17
C TYR A 35 52.62 62.35 15.51
N THR A 36 53.22 62.77 16.62
CA THR A 36 52.71 62.50 17.97
C THR A 36 52.10 63.75 18.58
N VAL A 37 50.80 63.69 18.90
CA VAL A 37 50.05 64.74 19.60
C VAL A 37 50.59 64.94 21.02
N THR A 38 50.77 66.19 21.44
CA THR A 38 51.26 66.54 22.79
C THR A 38 50.23 67.35 23.58
N ALA A 39 50.42 67.45 24.89
CA ALA A 39 49.57 68.28 25.75
C ALA A 39 49.60 69.78 25.38
N ALA A 40 50.67 70.25 24.74
CA ALA A 40 50.80 71.64 24.29
C ALA A 40 50.09 71.89 22.95
N THR A 41 50.04 70.89 22.05
CA THR A 41 49.50 71.02 20.68
C THR A 41 48.04 70.59 20.55
N ILE A 42 47.50 69.86 21.54
CA ILE A 42 46.17 69.23 21.54
C ILE A 42 44.99 70.12 21.10
N LYS A 43 45.06 71.44 21.32
CA LYS A 43 44.01 72.39 20.91
C LYS A 43 43.94 72.53 19.39
N ASP A 44 45.10 72.64 18.75
CA ASP A 44 45.23 72.87 17.32
C ASP A 44 45.17 71.54 16.55
N ASP A 45 45.71 70.46 17.14
CA ASP A 45 45.59 69.09 16.63
C ASP A 45 44.13 68.65 16.46
N LYS A 46 43.24 69.06 17.38
CA LYS A 46 41.79 68.83 17.25
C LYS A 46 41.19 69.56 16.04
N GLN A 47 41.69 70.74 15.69
CA GLN A 47 41.24 71.48 14.50
C GLN A 47 41.76 70.82 13.23
N VAL A 48 43.05 70.45 13.20
CA VAL A 48 43.67 69.70 12.08
C VAL A 48 42.92 68.38 11.84
N LEU A 49 42.64 67.61 12.88
CA LEU A 49 41.87 66.36 12.79
C LEU A 49 40.45 66.58 12.23
N ALA A 50 39.79 67.67 12.59
CA ALA A 50 38.49 68.02 12.02
C ALA A 50 38.58 68.34 10.52
N VAL A 51 39.61 69.06 10.09
CA VAL A 51 39.88 69.34 8.67
C VAL A 51 40.18 68.05 7.89
N LEU A 52 41.06 67.18 8.40
CA LEU A 52 41.38 65.90 7.76
C LEU A 52 40.17 64.97 7.63
N ARG A 53 39.31 64.91 8.67
CA ARG A 53 38.04 64.16 8.62
C ARG A 53 37.07 64.75 7.61
N LYS A 54 36.99 66.08 7.49
CA LYS A 54 36.16 66.76 6.48
C LYS A 54 36.63 66.44 5.06
N LEU A 55 37.94 66.50 4.81
CA LEU A 55 38.55 66.14 3.51
C LEU A 55 38.26 64.68 3.14
N LYS A 56 38.51 63.73 4.06
CA LYS A 56 38.20 62.30 3.85
C LYS A 56 36.71 62.07 3.56
N LYS A 57 35.82 62.83 4.22
CA LYS A 57 34.38 62.78 3.94
C LYS A 57 34.07 63.27 2.52
N GLN A 58 34.60 64.43 2.11
CA GLN A 58 34.37 64.99 0.77
C GLN A 58 34.81 64.02 -0.35
N ILE A 59 35.96 63.35 -0.21
CA ILE A 59 36.43 62.32 -1.15
C ILE A 59 35.43 61.14 -1.23
N SER A 60 34.87 60.73 -0.09
CA SER A 60 33.86 59.67 -0.05
C SER A 60 32.52 60.09 -0.64
N ASP A 61 32.09 61.33 -0.38
CA ASP A 61 30.82 61.88 -0.87
C ASP A 61 30.86 62.04 -2.40
N GLU A 62 31.95 62.57 -2.97
CA GLU A 62 32.11 62.70 -4.43
C GLU A 62 32.23 61.34 -5.12
N ARG A 63 32.94 60.37 -4.53
CA ARG A 63 32.97 58.98 -5.02
C ARG A 63 31.56 58.37 -5.08
N ILE A 64 30.72 58.63 -4.08
CA ILE A 64 29.33 58.12 -4.05
C ILE A 64 28.47 58.83 -5.10
N LYS A 65 28.65 60.15 -5.27
CA LYS A 65 27.96 60.95 -6.29
C LYS A 65 28.29 60.44 -7.70
N ILE A 66 29.57 60.35 -8.07
CA ILE A 66 30.00 59.83 -9.37
C ILE A 66 29.50 58.39 -9.58
N LYS A 67 29.55 57.52 -8.56
CA LYS A 67 29.01 56.15 -8.67
C LYS A 67 27.51 56.13 -9.00
N ARG A 68 26.71 57.04 -8.44
CA ARG A 68 25.27 57.17 -8.73
C ARG A 68 25.04 57.72 -10.14
N GLU A 69 25.76 58.76 -10.54
CA GLU A 69 25.68 59.32 -11.90
C GLU A 69 26.01 58.25 -12.96
N LEU A 70 26.97 57.36 -12.70
CA LEU A 70 27.29 56.21 -13.55
C LEU A 70 26.23 55.09 -13.57
N SER A 71 25.53 54.84 -12.46
CA SER A 71 24.51 53.78 -12.41
C SER A 71 23.14 54.25 -12.91
N GLN A 72 22.86 55.55 -12.82
CA GLN A 72 21.54 56.14 -13.07
C GLN A 72 20.93 55.71 -14.40
N SER A 73 21.69 55.72 -15.50
CA SER A 73 21.16 55.33 -16.82
C SER A 73 20.82 53.83 -16.93
N ALA A 74 21.49 52.97 -16.15
CA ALA A 74 21.16 51.55 -16.06
C ALA A 74 19.95 51.33 -15.14
N ASP A 75 19.89 52.03 -14.01
CA ASP A 75 18.77 52.00 -13.06
C ASP A 75 17.47 52.52 -13.71
N GLU A 76 17.56 53.58 -14.52
CA GLU A 76 16.45 54.13 -15.30
C GLU A 76 16.01 53.19 -16.44
N PHE A 77 16.94 52.52 -17.12
CA PHE A 77 16.61 51.53 -18.15
C PHE A 77 15.91 50.30 -17.56
N ASP A 78 16.45 49.71 -16.49
CA ASP A 78 15.83 48.58 -15.78
C ASP A 78 14.42 48.93 -15.30
N LYS A 79 14.25 50.11 -14.70
CA LYS A 79 12.94 50.61 -14.31
C LYS A 79 12.00 50.78 -15.50
N TYR A 80 12.44 51.43 -16.58
CA TYR A 80 11.62 51.63 -17.78
C TYR A 80 11.15 50.29 -18.36
N ILE A 81 12.03 49.28 -18.45
CA ILE A 81 11.65 47.96 -18.96
C ILE A 81 10.62 47.28 -18.04
N LYS A 82 10.82 47.32 -16.71
CA LYS A 82 9.85 46.77 -15.73
C LYS A 82 8.50 47.46 -15.80
N ASP A 83 8.48 48.80 -15.73
CA ASP A 83 7.26 49.59 -15.78
C ASP A 83 6.50 49.39 -17.13
N THR A 84 7.24 49.14 -18.22
CA THR A 84 6.67 48.89 -19.56
C THR A 84 6.23 47.44 -19.77
N SER A 85 6.88 46.45 -19.12
CA SER A 85 6.50 45.03 -19.23
C SER A 85 5.35 44.64 -18.29
N GLU A 86 5.22 45.30 -17.13
CA GLU A 86 4.21 44.97 -16.11
C GLU A 86 2.77 44.83 -16.65
N PRO A 87 2.28 45.66 -17.59
CA PRO A 87 0.96 45.47 -18.20
C PRO A 87 0.85 44.20 -19.05
N MET A 88 1.94 43.78 -19.69
CA MET A 88 2.01 42.53 -20.46
C MET A 88 2.04 41.32 -19.52
N ASP A 89 2.80 41.39 -18.43
CA ASP A 89 2.85 40.34 -17.41
C ASP A 89 1.44 40.09 -16.82
N LYS A 90 0.71 41.16 -16.48
CA LYS A 90 -0.71 41.08 -16.03
C LYS A 90 -1.65 40.45 -17.06
N VAL A 91 -1.40 40.63 -18.36
CA VAL A 91 -2.17 39.99 -19.43
C VAL A 91 -1.80 38.51 -19.56
N ILE A 92 -0.52 38.16 -19.44
CA ILE A 92 -0.04 36.78 -19.45
C ILE A 92 -0.63 36.00 -18.27
N ASP A 93 -0.55 36.54 -17.06
CA ASP A 93 -1.12 35.93 -15.85
C ASP A 93 -2.63 35.70 -15.97
N LYS A 94 -3.35 36.69 -16.50
CA LYS A 94 -4.79 36.55 -16.75
C LYS A 94 -5.08 35.45 -17.77
N ILE A 95 -4.38 35.44 -18.91
CA ILE A 95 -4.58 34.40 -19.95
C ILE A 95 -4.24 33.01 -19.39
N ALA A 96 -3.18 32.88 -18.59
CA ALA A 96 -2.83 31.61 -17.96
C ALA A 96 -3.92 31.13 -16.98
N ALA A 97 -4.50 32.02 -16.19
CA ALA A 97 -5.63 31.72 -15.31
C ALA A 97 -6.89 31.34 -16.09
N ASP A 98 -7.25 32.11 -17.13
CA ASP A 98 -8.42 31.87 -17.99
C ASP A 98 -8.30 30.53 -18.72
N VAL A 99 -7.11 30.19 -19.26
CA VAL A 99 -6.82 28.89 -19.91
C VAL A 99 -6.95 27.74 -18.92
N LYS A 100 -6.35 27.86 -17.73
CA LYS A 100 -6.43 26.82 -16.69
C LYS A 100 -7.88 26.57 -16.26
N ALA A 101 -8.65 27.64 -16.00
CA ALA A 101 -10.06 27.53 -15.62
C ALA A 101 -10.90 26.89 -16.74
N PHE A 102 -10.61 27.21 -18.00
CA PHE A 102 -11.27 26.59 -19.16
C PHE A 102 -10.95 25.10 -19.30
N GLU A 103 -9.69 24.68 -19.09
CA GLU A 103 -9.31 23.26 -19.11
C GLU A 103 -9.95 22.46 -17.96
N GLU A 104 -10.00 23.04 -16.76
CA GLU A 104 -10.67 22.44 -15.60
C GLU A 104 -12.18 22.29 -15.85
N HIS A 105 -12.83 23.33 -16.40
CA HIS A 105 -14.23 23.27 -16.82
C HIS A 105 -14.47 22.21 -17.93
N GLN A 106 -13.59 22.11 -18.94
CA GLN A 106 -13.71 21.05 -19.96
C GLN A 106 -13.59 19.64 -19.35
N LYS A 107 -12.69 19.42 -18.39
CA LYS A 107 -12.58 18.14 -17.67
C LYS A 107 -13.86 17.82 -16.90
N ALA A 108 -14.44 18.81 -16.21
CA ALA A 108 -15.70 18.66 -15.48
C ALA A 108 -16.87 18.31 -16.41
N VAL A 109 -17.03 19.01 -17.54
CA VAL A 109 -18.08 18.72 -18.54
C VAL A 109 -17.93 17.33 -19.16
N ARG A 110 -16.70 16.91 -19.48
CA ARG A 110 -16.42 15.55 -19.98
C ARG A 110 -16.77 14.48 -18.94
N LEU A 111 -16.39 14.69 -17.68
CA LEU A 111 -16.73 13.79 -16.58
C LEU A 111 -18.24 13.69 -16.40
N ASP A 112 -18.96 14.81 -16.42
CA ASP A 112 -20.42 14.84 -16.30
C ASP A 112 -21.12 14.12 -17.46
N THR A 113 -20.60 14.27 -18.69
CA THR A 113 -21.09 13.51 -19.86
C THR A 113 -20.90 12.01 -19.68
N VAL A 114 -19.71 11.57 -19.26
CA VAL A 114 -19.41 10.14 -19.03
C VAL A 114 -20.28 9.58 -17.91
N LYS A 115 -20.42 10.30 -16.79
CA LYS A 115 -21.30 9.90 -15.68
C LYS A 115 -22.77 9.86 -16.08
N SER A 116 -23.25 10.83 -16.85
CA SER A 116 -24.62 10.85 -17.37
C SER A 116 -24.88 9.67 -18.32
N TYR A 117 -23.92 9.34 -19.19
CA TYR A 117 -24.01 8.17 -20.07
C TYR A 117 -24.08 6.87 -19.28
N LEU A 118 -23.13 6.69 -18.34
CA LEU A 118 -23.10 5.54 -17.43
C LEU A 118 -24.36 5.44 -16.58
N ALA A 119 -24.93 6.55 -16.11
CA ALA A 119 -26.15 6.55 -15.30
C ALA A 119 -27.39 6.11 -16.09
N ASN A 120 -27.53 6.60 -17.32
CA ASN A 120 -28.59 6.13 -18.22
C ASN A 120 -28.46 4.63 -18.50
N LYS A 121 -27.24 4.13 -18.73
CA LYS A 121 -26.98 2.71 -18.97
C LYS A 121 -27.15 1.83 -17.73
N ALA A 122 -26.69 2.30 -16.57
CA ALA A 122 -26.86 1.62 -15.29
C ALA A 122 -28.35 1.44 -14.93
N ALA A 123 -29.19 2.43 -15.25
CA ALA A 123 -30.62 2.38 -15.02
C ALA A 123 -31.34 1.27 -15.83
N GLU A 124 -30.87 0.92 -17.04
CA GLU A 124 -31.39 -0.22 -17.82
C GLU A 124 -31.25 -1.56 -17.05
N TYR A 125 -30.29 -1.65 -16.13
CA TYR A 125 -29.96 -2.82 -15.33
C TYR A 125 -30.23 -2.66 -13.82
N MET A 126 -30.87 -1.56 -13.41
CA MET A 126 -31.10 -1.17 -12.00
C MET A 126 -29.84 -1.10 -11.13
N LEU A 127 -28.67 -0.80 -11.72
CA LEU A 127 -27.41 -0.64 -10.99
C LEU A 127 -27.28 0.78 -10.38
N ASP A 128 -26.66 0.90 -9.21
CA ASP A 128 -26.25 2.22 -8.68
C ASP A 128 -25.11 2.78 -9.56
N PRO A 129 -25.29 3.91 -10.26
CA PRO A 129 -24.27 4.45 -11.15
C PRO A 129 -22.97 4.86 -10.44
N ARG A 130 -23.01 5.07 -9.12
CA ARG A 130 -21.83 5.46 -8.32
C ARG A 130 -20.73 4.40 -8.29
N ILE A 131 -21.06 3.13 -8.54
CA ILE A 131 -20.07 2.05 -8.63
C ILE A 131 -19.08 2.27 -9.78
N PHE A 132 -19.44 3.10 -10.76
CA PHE A 132 -18.61 3.44 -11.92
C PHE A 132 -17.81 4.75 -11.77
N ASP A 133 -17.95 5.49 -10.65
CA ASP A 133 -17.36 6.83 -10.48
C ASP A 133 -15.83 6.85 -10.65
N ALA A 134 -15.14 5.82 -10.16
CA ALA A 134 -13.70 5.67 -10.32
C ALA A 134 -13.32 5.41 -11.79
N LYS A 135 -14.08 4.56 -12.48
CA LYS A 135 -13.85 4.22 -13.89
C LYS A 135 -14.23 5.34 -14.85
N ALA A 136 -15.20 6.18 -14.51
CA ALA A 136 -15.57 7.35 -15.30
C ALA A 136 -14.37 8.30 -15.55
N GLN A 137 -13.44 8.40 -14.59
CA GLN A 137 -12.21 9.21 -14.72
C GLN A 137 -11.26 8.71 -15.81
N GLU A 138 -11.33 7.43 -16.20
CA GLU A 138 -10.43 6.86 -17.22
C GLU A 138 -10.79 7.31 -18.66
N TYR A 139 -12.03 7.79 -18.86
CA TYR A 139 -12.65 8.12 -20.14
C TYR A 139 -12.89 9.62 -20.39
N ILE A 140 -12.21 10.51 -19.65
CA ILE A 140 -12.36 11.98 -19.80
C ILE A 140 -11.33 12.63 -20.75
N LYS A 141 -10.53 11.83 -21.47
CA LYS A 141 -9.46 12.34 -22.35
C LYS A 141 -10.08 12.93 -23.61
N ALA A 142 -9.45 13.93 -24.22
CA ALA A 142 -9.94 14.48 -25.50
C ALA A 142 -10.05 13.42 -26.61
N GLY A 143 -9.27 12.33 -26.52
CA GLY A 143 -9.36 11.16 -27.40
C GLY A 143 -10.69 10.38 -27.31
N ASP A 144 -11.43 10.48 -26.20
CA ASP A 144 -12.70 9.78 -25.97
C ASP A 144 -13.92 10.52 -26.59
N PHE A 145 -13.72 11.79 -26.94
CA PHE A 145 -14.77 12.68 -27.44
C PHE A 145 -14.59 12.99 -28.93
N MET A 146 -15.68 13.41 -29.56
CA MET A 146 -15.72 13.98 -30.90
C MET A 146 -15.01 15.35 -30.93
N ALA A 147 -14.87 15.95 -32.12
CA ALA A 147 -14.19 17.24 -32.27
C ALA A 147 -14.90 18.41 -31.56
N ASP A 148 -16.17 18.25 -31.16
CA ASP A 148 -16.89 19.19 -30.31
C ASP A 148 -16.44 19.18 -28.83
N GLY A 149 -15.64 18.18 -28.44
CA GLY A 149 -15.10 18.02 -27.08
C GLY A 149 -16.11 17.59 -26.01
N VAL A 150 -17.38 17.34 -26.39
CA VAL A 150 -18.51 17.07 -25.48
C VAL A 150 -19.32 15.83 -25.87
N THR A 151 -19.34 15.41 -27.14
CA THR A 151 -20.03 14.18 -27.56
C THR A 151 -19.07 12.99 -27.47
N LEU A 152 -19.47 11.90 -26.81
CA LEU A 152 -18.66 10.68 -26.73
C LEU A 152 -18.50 10.00 -28.10
N LYS A 153 -17.34 9.40 -28.36
CA LYS A 153 -17.15 8.54 -29.55
C LYS A 153 -17.86 7.21 -29.39
N LYS A 154 -18.29 6.62 -30.52
CA LYS A 154 -18.90 5.27 -30.57
C LYS A 154 -18.04 4.18 -29.92
N VAL A 155 -16.70 4.28 -30.05
CA VAL A 155 -15.78 3.32 -29.42
C VAL A 155 -15.77 3.44 -27.89
N THR A 156 -15.76 4.67 -27.38
CA THR A 156 -15.85 4.97 -25.94
C THR A 156 -17.20 4.56 -25.38
N MET A 157 -18.31 4.92 -26.07
CA MET A 157 -19.67 4.47 -25.73
C MET A 157 -19.73 2.94 -25.58
N LYS A 158 -19.20 2.19 -26.55
CA LYS A 158 -19.14 0.73 -26.46
C LYS A 158 -18.36 0.24 -25.23
N SER A 159 -17.19 0.83 -24.94
CA SER A 159 -16.42 0.45 -23.74
C SER A 159 -17.18 0.73 -22.43
N LEU A 160 -17.98 1.80 -22.38
CA LEU A 160 -18.85 2.09 -21.23
C LEU A 160 -20.04 1.12 -21.14
N ASP A 161 -20.65 0.74 -22.28
CA ASP A 161 -21.70 -0.28 -22.35
C ASP A 161 -21.20 -1.66 -21.90
N ASP A 162 -20.03 -2.09 -22.39
CA ASP A 162 -19.37 -3.35 -22.03
C ASP A 162 -19.07 -3.38 -20.51
N LEU A 163 -18.64 -2.25 -19.94
CA LEU A 163 -18.34 -2.08 -18.51
C LEU A 163 -19.58 -2.20 -17.62
N VAL A 164 -20.69 -1.56 -18.00
CA VAL A 164 -21.99 -1.70 -17.28
C VAL A 164 -22.51 -3.13 -17.39
N THR A 165 -22.41 -3.74 -18.57
CA THR A 165 -22.87 -5.11 -18.82
C THR A 165 -22.09 -6.13 -17.99
N PHE A 166 -20.77 -5.97 -17.88
CA PHE A 166 -19.91 -6.84 -17.07
C PHE A 166 -20.27 -6.78 -15.57
N GLU A 167 -20.46 -5.58 -15.02
CA GLU A 167 -20.84 -5.43 -13.61
C GLU A 167 -22.25 -6.00 -13.34
N HIS A 168 -23.20 -5.86 -14.27
CA HIS A 168 -24.49 -6.53 -14.16
C HIS A 168 -24.37 -8.06 -14.14
N GLN A 169 -23.57 -8.64 -15.05
CA GLN A 169 -23.33 -10.09 -15.10
C GLN A 169 -22.72 -10.61 -13.80
N LYS A 170 -21.69 -9.95 -13.30
CA LYS A 170 -21.03 -10.24 -12.02
C LYS A 170 -22.02 -10.21 -10.84
N GLN A 171 -22.93 -9.23 -10.79
CA GLN A 171 -23.96 -9.18 -9.74
C GLN A 171 -24.98 -10.31 -9.88
N GLN A 172 -25.42 -10.66 -11.11
CA GLN A 172 -26.27 -11.83 -11.32
C GLN A 172 -25.61 -13.14 -10.90
N GLU A 173 -24.32 -13.32 -11.19
CA GLU A 173 -23.55 -14.49 -10.79
C GLU A 173 -23.42 -14.59 -9.27
N TYR A 174 -23.18 -13.46 -8.59
CA TYR A 174 -23.14 -13.39 -7.13
C TYR A 174 -24.49 -13.76 -6.48
N GLU A 175 -25.62 -13.26 -7.00
CA GLU A 175 -26.95 -13.64 -6.50
C GLU A 175 -27.30 -15.11 -6.80
N LYS A 176 -26.91 -15.67 -7.96
CA LYS A 176 -27.05 -17.10 -8.27
C LYS A 176 -26.22 -17.97 -7.32
N ALA A 177 -25.02 -17.52 -6.95
CA ALA A 177 -24.16 -18.21 -5.99
C ALA A 177 -24.76 -18.17 -4.57
N LYS A 178 -25.31 -17.04 -4.11
CA LYS A 178 -26.09 -16.96 -2.86
C LYS A 178 -27.28 -17.92 -2.87
N ALA A 179 -28.08 -17.91 -3.93
CA ALA A 179 -29.25 -18.79 -4.05
C ALA A 179 -28.86 -20.28 -3.98
N THR A 180 -27.74 -20.65 -4.62
CA THR A 180 -27.17 -22.01 -4.54
C THR A 180 -26.78 -22.36 -3.11
N ILE A 181 -26.08 -21.46 -2.40
CA ILE A 181 -25.69 -21.63 -0.99
C ILE A 181 -26.93 -21.77 -0.09
N SER A 182 -27.92 -20.87 -0.22
CA SER A 182 -29.15 -20.91 0.57
C SER A 182 -29.94 -22.20 0.34
N GLY A 183 -30.02 -22.67 -0.91
CA GLY A 183 -30.62 -23.96 -1.23
C GLY A 183 -29.91 -25.13 -0.55
N GLN A 184 -28.57 -25.19 -0.67
CA GLN A 184 -27.78 -26.27 -0.06
C GLN A 184 -27.87 -26.28 1.47
N CYS A 185 -27.88 -25.10 2.10
CA CYS A 185 -28.06 -24.97 3.55
C CYS A 185 -29.47 -25.39 3.98
N ALA A 186 -30.51 -25.02 3.22
CA ALA A 186 -31.89 -25.40 3.50
C ALA A 186 -32.10 -26.93 3.41
N GLU A 187 -31.50 -27.60 2.42
CA GLU A 187 -31.50 -29.08 2.32
C GLU A 187 -30.89 -29.77 3.56
N TYR A 188 -29.90 -29.14 4.20
CA TYR A 188 -29.22 -29.65 5.39
C TYR A 188 -29.80 -29.13 6.72
N GLY A 189 -30.82 -28.25 6.69
CA GLY A 189 -31.38 -27.62 7.88
C GLY A 189 -30.43 -26.62 8.57
N MET A 190 -29.51 -26.03 7.81
CA MET A 190 -28.44 -25.14 8.30
C MET A 190 -28.73 -23.67 7.95
N THR A 191 -28.12 -22.74 8.68
CA THR A 191 -28.18 -21.30 8.38
C THR A 191 -27.22 -20.93 7.25
N ASP A 192 -27.67 -20.14 6.28
CA ASP A 192 -26.92 -19.75 5.08
C ASP A 192 -25.95 -18.57 5.27
N GLN A 193 -26.27 -17.64 6.18
CA GLN A 193 -25.54 -16.37 6.36
C GLN A 193 -24.01 -16.51 6.57
N PRO A 194 -23.48 -17.48 7.35
CA PRO A 194 -22.03 -17.67 7.49
C PRO A 194 -21.35 -17.97 6.14
N TYR A 195 -21.99 -18.80 5.32
CA TYR A 195 -21.47 -19.26 4.03
C TYR A 195 -21.63 -18.20 2.94
N ILE A 196 -22.74 -17.45 2.94
CA ILE A 196 -22.92 -16.27 2.07
C ILE A 196 -21.82 -15.24 2.33
N ARG A 197 -21.37 -15.07 3.58
CA ARG A 197 -20.23 -14.19 3.91
C ARG A 197 -18.90 -14.73 3.37
N MET A 198 -18.68 -16.04 3.39
CA MET A 198 -17.47 -16.65 2.82
C MET A 198 -17.32 -16.39 1.31
N LEU A 199 -18.43 -16.25 0.58
CA LEU A 199 -18.45 -15.92 -0.85
C LEU A 199 -17.81 -14.53 -1.17
N GLN A 200 -17.47 -13.71 -0.17
CA GLN A 200 -16.70 -12.48 -0.36
C GLN A 200 -15.20 -12.74 -0.62
N SER A 201 -14.69 -13.92 -0.24
CA SER A 201 -13.26 -14.26 -0.32
C SER A 201 -12.98 -15.69 -0.81
N MET A 202 -14.02 -16.47 -1.11
CA MET A 202 -13.93 -17.86 -1.54
C MET A 202 -14.83 -18.09 -2.76
N SER A 203 -14.48 -19.06 -3.61
CA SER A 203 -15.33 -19.48 -4.72
C SER A 203 -16.57 -20.23 -4.23
N LEU A 204 -17.64 -20.22 -5.02
CA LEU A 204 -18.86 -20.98 -4.73
C LEU A 204 -18.57 -22.47 -4.47
N ALA A 205 -17.63 -23.07 -5.21
CA ALA A 205 -17.27 -24.48 -5.05
C ALA A 205 -16.65 -24.77 -3.67
N GLU A 206 -15.76 -23.91 -3.18
CA GLU A 206 -15.14 -24.08 -1.86
C GLU A 206 -16.16 -23.85 -0.74
N VAL A 207 -17.05 -22.87 -0.89
CA VAL A 207 -18.13 -22.61 0.09
C VAL A 207 -19.09 -23.81 0.18
N LEU A 208 -19.47 -24.40 -0.96
CA LEU A 208 -20.29 -25.63 -0.97
C LEU A 208 -19.58 -26.81 -0.32
N GLN A 209 -18.25 -26.94 -0.51
CA GLN A 209 -17.46 -27.96 0.19
C GLN A 209 -17.43 -27.76 1.72
N GLN A 210 -17.35 -26.51 2.21
CA GLN A 210 -17.45 -26.22 3.65
C GLN A 210 -18.83 -26.58 4.20
N ILE A 211 -19.93 -26.20 3.52
CA ILE A 211 -21.30 -26.58 3.90
C ILE A 211 -21.44 -28.10 4.03
N MET A 212 -20.92 -28.86 3.06
CA MET A 212 -20.92 -30.33 3.09
C MET A 212 -20.10 -30.91 4.25
N ALA A 213 -18.94 -30.32 4.57
CA ALA A 213 -18.06 -30.79 5.64
C ALA A 213 -18.69 -30.55 7.03
N ASP A 214 -19.25 -29.35 7.26
CA ASP A 214 -19.92 -28.98 8.50
C ASP A 214 -21.17 -29.85 8.74
N TYR A 215 -21.97 -30.09 7.70
CA TYR A 215 -23.13 -30.99 7.77
C TYR A 215 -22.72 -32.43 8.14
N GLN A 216 -21.68 -32.97 7.51
CA GLN A 216 -21.16 -34.30 7.84
C GLN A 216 -20.65 -34.39 9.28
N PHE A 217 -19.98 -33.34 9.77
CA PHE A 217 -19.48 -33.27 11.14
C PHE A 217 -20.63 -33.25 12.17
N GLU A 218 -21.62 -32.36 12.02
CA GLU A 218 -22.74 -32.30 12.96
C GLU A 218 -23.61 -33.56 12.89
N LYS A 219 -23.78 -34.17 11.71
CA LYS A 219 -24.43 -35.48 11.56
C LYS A 219 -23.70 -36.58 12.34
N GLN A 220 -22.39 -36.73 12.19
CA GLN A 220 -21.60 -37.72 12.94
C GLN A 220 -21.70 -37.49 14.46
N LYS A 221 -21.66 -36.23 14.90
CA LYS A 221 -21.83 -35.83 16.30
C LYS A 221 -23.26 -36.09 16.83
N ALA A 222 -24.29 -35.99 16.00
CA ALA A 222 -25.67 -36.35 16.36
C ALA A 222 -25.92 -37.87 16.36
N GLU A 223 -25.21 -38.63 15.53
CA GLU A 223 -25.20 -40.10 15.57
C GLU A 223 -24.46 -40.62 16.82
N MET A 224 -23.31 -40.03 17.16
CA MET A 224 -22.55 -40.37 18.37
C MET A 224 -23.34 -40.11 19.66
N ARG A 225 -23.98 -38.93 19.79
CA ARG A 225 -24.86 -38.63 20.95
C ARG A 225 -26.00 -39.63 21.10
N ARG A 226 -26.71 -39.96 20.01
CA ARG A 226 -27.79 -40.96 20.06
C ARG A 226 -27.29 -42.35 20.47
N ALA A 227 -26.13 -42.78 19.99
CA ALA A 227 -25.54 -44.05 20.40
C ALA A 227 -25.11 -44.06 21.89
N GLU A 228 -24.69 -42.93 22.43
CA GLU A 228 -24.38 -42.76 23.86
C GLU A 228 -25.66 -42.78 24.71
N GLU A 229 -26.70 -42.02 24.31
CA GLU A 229 -28.02 -42.00 24.95
C GLU A 229 -28.69 -43.39 24.95
N GLU A 230 -28.67 -44.11 23.83
CA GLU A 230 -29.17 -45.49 23.74
C GLU A 230 -28.41 -46.44 24.67
N ARG A 231 -27.07 -46.31 24.74
CA ARG A 231 -26.24 -47.10 25.65
C ARG A 231 -26.54 -46.80 27.11
N GLU A 232 -26.75 -45.55 27.47
CA GLU A 232 -27.12 -45.15 28.84
C GLU A 232 -28.52 -45.68 29.21
N GLN A 233 -29.51 -45.57 28.31
CA GLN A 233 -30.84 -46.13 28.51
C GLN A 233 -30.83 -47.66 28.69
N LEU A 234 -30.01 -48.38 27.91
CA LEU A 234 -29.81 -49.83 28.07
C LEU A 234 -29.19 -50.17 29.43
N LEU A 235 -28.16 -49.44 29.87
CA LEU A 235 -27.53 -49.63 31.19
C LEU A 235 -28.49 -49.29 32.35
N ALA A 236 -29.28 -48.22 32.24
CA ALA A 236 -30.30 -47.88 33.21
C ALA A 236 -31.40 -48.97 33.30
N THR A 237 -31.83 -49.50 32.15
CA THR A 237 -32.81 -50.59 32.08
C THR A 237 -32.26 -51.90 32.67
N GLN A 238 -30.98 -52.21 32.48
CA GLN A 238 -30.32 -53.35 33.12
C GLN A 238 -30.25 -53.18 34.64
N ARG A 239 -29.78 -52.03 35.14
CA ARG A 239 -29.72 -51.72 36.58
C ARG A 239 -31.09 -51.78 37.25
N ALA A 240 -32.15 -51.32 36.59
CA ALA A 240 -33.51 -51.41 37.11
C ALA A 240 -33.96 -52.87 37.28
N LYS A 241 -33.68 -53.73 36.30
CA LYS A 241 -33.97 -55.18 36.36
C LYS A 241 -33.13 -55.89 37.43
N GLU A 242 -31.86 -55.53 37.58
CA GLU A 242 -30.99 -56.05 38.64
C GLU A 242 -31.48 -55.63 40.03
N GLN A 243 -31.98 -54.40 40.20
CA GLN A 243 -32.60 -53.96 41.46
C GLN A 243 -33.92 -54.70 41.76
N GLU A 244 -34.78 -54.95 40.76
CA GLU A 244 -35.97 -55.81 40.95
C GLU A 244 -35.61 -57.26 41.30
N GLN A 245 -34.54 -57.83 40.72
CA GLN A 245 -34.06 -59.17 41.06
C GLN A 245 -33.39 -59.24 42.43
N ALA A 246 -32.66 -58.20 42.84
CA ALA A 246 -32.07 -58.09 44.18
C ALA A 246 -33.16 -57.96 45.25
N GLN A 247 -34.23 -57.19 45.00
CA GLN A 247 -35.40 -57.11 45.89
C GLN A 247 -36.20 -58.42 45.97
N LYS A 248 -36.10 -59.31 44.97
CA LYS A 248 -36.66 -60.67 45.02
C LYS A 248 -35.72 -61.72 45.63
N SER A 249 -34.46 -61.38 45.86
CA SER A 249 -33.42 -62.29 46.35
C SER A 249 -32.99 -61.99 47.79
N THR A 250 -33.96 -61.85 48.70
CA THR A 250 -33.72 -62.00 50.16
C THR A 250 -34.10 -63.40 50.63
N GLU A 251 -33.48 -64.43 50.05
CA GLU A 251 -33.32 -65.75 50.69
C GLU A 251 -31.84 -66.16 50.64
N THR A 252 -31.38 -66.77 51.73
CA THR A 252 -29.96 -66.94 52.07
C THR A 252 -29.24 -68.03 51.26
N PRO A 253 -27.91 -67.92 51.04
CA PRO A 253 -27.15 -68.89 50.24
C PRO A 253 -26.92 -70.20 51.00
N LYS A 254 -26.84 -71.31 50.26
CA LYS A 254 -26.26 -72.57 50.76
C LYS A 254 -25.03 -72.97 49.93
N VAL A 255 -23.90 -73.04 50.62
CA VAL A 255 -22.68 -73.74 50.22
C VAL A 255 -22.68 -75.10 50.90
N ASP A 256 -22.24 -76.16 50.23
CA ASP A 256 -21.89 -77.46 50.82
C ASP A 256 -20.89 -78.21 49.88
N PRO A 257 -19.99 -79.08 50.39
CA PRO A 257 -18.57 -78.69 50.30
C PRO A 257 -17.59 -79.87 50.14
N GLU A 258 -17.74 -80.77 49.16
CA GLU A 258 -16.84 -81.95 49.11
C GLU A 258 -16.54 -82.51 47.70
N THR A 259 -15.64 -81.85 46.96
CA THR A 259 -14.61 -82.50 46.11
C THR A 259 -13.46 -81.53 45.89
N GLY A 260 -12.43 -81.60 46.73
CA GLY A 260 -11.20 -80.83 46.56
C GLY A 260 -10.10 -81.65 45.89
N GLU A 261 -9.83 -81.41 44.61
CA GLU A 261 -8.45 -81.41 44.11
C GLU A 261 -8.29 -80.52 42.86
N ILE A 262 -7.02 -80.21 42.54
CA ILE A 262 -6.58 -78.99 41.85
C ILE A 262 -5.85 -79.34 40.55
N LEU A 263 -6.08 -78.57 39.49
CA LEU A 263 -5.20 -78.40 38.32
C LEU A 263 -5.37 -76.96 37.81
N ASP A 264 -4.37 -76.19 37.37
CA ASP A 264 -2.91 -76.36 37.37
C ASP A 264 -2.26 -74.94 37.35
N GLY A 265 -0.97 -74.80 37.63
CA GLY A 265 -0.29 -73.52 37.89
C GLY A 265 0.01 -72.64 36.66
N GLY A 266 0.36 -71.37 36.91
CA GLY A 266 0.60 -70.39 35.83
C GLY A 266 1.13 -69.03 36.30
N GLN A 267 2.17 -69.07 37.12
CA GLN A 267 2.90 -67.98 37.79
C GLN A 267 3.05 -66.63 37.02
N LEU A 268 2.84 -65.52 37.74
CA LEU A 268 3.30 -64.18 37.34
C LEU A 268 4.84 -64.13 37.22
N SER A 269 5.37 -63.51 36.18
CA SER A 269 6.72 -62.93 36.21
C SER A 269 6.80 -61.64 35.40
N GLN A 270 7.45 -60.64 35.99
CA GLN A 270 7.81 -59.37 35.35
C GLN A 270 9.22 -59.45 34.77
N ASN A 271 9.48 -58.64 33.73
CA ASN A 271 10.79 -58.14 33.27
C ASN A 271 11.81 -59.22 32.78
N ASP A 272 12.74 -58.97 31.86
CA ASP A 272 13.34 -57.71 31.38
C ASP A 272 13.64 -57.68 29.86
N THR A 273 13.60 -56.48 29.29
CA THR A 273 14.55 -55.84 28.35
C THR A 273 15.65 -56.74 27.72
N GLU A 274 15.80 -56.93 26.39
CA GLU A 274 16.44 -55.97 25.47
C GLU A 274 16.38 -56.33 23.95
N ALA A 275 16.44 -55.28 23.12
CA ALA A 275 17.17 -55.18 21.84
C ALA A 275 16.78 -55.94 20.54
N HIS A 276 16.37 -55.12 19.55
CA HIS A 276 16.67 -55.21 18.10
C HIS A 276 16.11 -56.36 17.21
N ARG A 277 14.98 -56.05 16.55
CA ARG A 277 14.96 -55.96 15.08
C ARG A 277 13.93 -54.93 14.61
N GLY A 278 14.21 -54.25 13.49
CA GLY A 278 13.52 -53.02 13.11
C GLY A 278 12.03 -53.20 12.83
N ALA A 279 11.21 -52.29 13.37
CA ALA A 279 9.89 -52.02 12.83
C ALA A 279 10.06 -51.32 11.48
N GLU A 280 9.64 -51.99 10.40
CA GLU A 280 9.52 -51.36 9.09
C GLU A 280 8.58 -50.15 9.18
N ASN A 281 8.84 -49.12 8.36
CA ASN A 281 7.97 -47.95 8.26
C ASN A 281 6.54 -48.39 7.93
N SER A 282 5.65 -48.38 8.93
CA SER A 282 4.22 -48.56 8.70
C SER A 282 3.75 -47.45 7.76
N SER A 283 3.28 -47.83 6.58
CA SER A 283 3.00 -46.90 5.47
C SER A 283 1.97 -45.85 5.90
N LYS A 284 2.44 -44.61 6.14
CA LYS A 284 1.60 -43.51 6.62
C LYS A 284 0.55 -43.16 5.56
N GLN A 285 -0.72 -43.23 5.94
CA GLN A 285 -1.82 -43.07 5.00
C GLN A 285 -2.25 -41.61 4.86
N TYR A 286 -1.62 -40.88 3.93
CA TYR A 286 -1.91 -39.48 3.65
C TYR A 286 -3.24 -39.31 2.90
N LYS A 287 -4.23 -38.68 3.54
CA LYS A 287 -5.57 -38.43 2.98
C LYS A 287 -5.73 -37.07 2.29
N GLN A 288 -4.71 -36.20 2.37
CA GLN A 288 -4.75 -34.81 1.89
C GLN A 288 -3.41 -34.45 1.23
N LYS A 289 -3.45 -33.58 0.21
CA LYS A 289 -2.27 -33.07 -0.49
C LYS A 289 -2.43 -31.57 -0.72
N MET A 290 -1.47 -30.79 -0.25
CA MET A 290 -1.30 -29.37 -0.59
C MET A 290 -0.08 -29.23 -1.52
N THR A 291 -0.11 -28.28 -2.45
CA THR A 291 1.06 -27.86 -3.23
C THR A 291 1.33 -26.41 -2.88
N LEU A 292 2.55 -26.10 -2.45
CA LEU A 292 2.97 -24.75 -2.11
C LEU A 292 4.22 -24.42 -2.94
N GLU A 293 4.18 -23.30 -3.65
CA GLU A 293 5.33 -22.72 -4.32
C GLU A 293 5.92 -21.63 -3.41
N VAL A 294 7.22 -21.71 -3.15
CA VAL A 294 7.95 -20.79 -2.26
C VAL A 294 9.25 -20.41 -2.94
N TYR A 295 9.49 -19.11 -3.07
CA TYR A 295 10.75 -18.56 -3.54
C TYR A 295 11.65 -18.29 -2.31
N PHE A 296 12.94 -18.58 -2.46
CA PHE A 296 13.97 -18.38 -1.44
C PHE A 296 15.09 -17.56 -2.06
N GLU A 297 15.74 -16.70 -1.28
CA GLU A 297 16.84 -15.86 -1.80
C GLU A 297 18.09 -16.71 -2.08
N ASP A 298 18.35 -17.71 -1.23
CA ASP A 298 19.47 -18.62 -1.39
C ASP A 298 19.13 -20.11 -1.12
N THR A 299 20.15 -20.97 -1.18
CA THR A 299 19.99 -22.42 -0.90
C THR A 299 19.94 -22.74 0.60
N THR A 300 20.51 -21.88 1.44
CA THR A 300 20.54 -22.02 2.91
C THR A 300 19.14 -21.92 3.50
N GLU A 301 18.37 -20.90 3.12
CA GLU A 301 16.98 -20.70 3.55
C GLU A 301 16.09 -21.87 3.14
N LYS A 302 16.25 -22.35 1.90
CA LYS A 302 15.52 -23.48 1.35
C LYS A 302 15.76 -24.78 2.13
N GLU A 303 17.00 -25.07 2.52
CA GLU A 303 17.30 -26.25 3.34
C GLU A 303 16.85 -26.06 4.80
N TYR A 304 16.89 -24.83 5.34
CA TYR A 304 16.32 -24.52 6.66
C TYR A 304 14.80 -24.79 6.68
N PHE A 305 14.06 -24.30 5.68
CA PHE A 305 12.62 -24.52 5.54
C PHE A 305 12.24 -26.01 5.46
N LYS A 306 12.94 -26.80 4.64
CA LYS A 306 12.76 -28.27 4.56
C LYS A 306 13.03 -28.97 5.89
N THR A 307 14.08 -28.53 6.60
CA THR A 307 14.45 -29.09 7.90
C THR A 307 13.36 -28.80 8.92
N GLY A 308 12.82 -27.58 8.94
CA GLY A 308 11.66 -27.19 9.77
C GLY A 308 10.41 -28.03 9.46
N LEU A 309 10.05 -28.21 8.19
CA LEU A 309 8.93 -29.08 7.79
C LEU A 309 9.11 -30.52 8.30
N SER A 310 10.32 -31.05 8.21
CA SER A 310 10.64 -32.41 8.69
C SER A 310 10.51 -32.53 10.21
N GLN A 311 11.00 -31.54 10.95
CA GLN A 311 10.90 -31.48 12.41
C GLN A 311 9.44 -31.35 12.89
N LEU A 312 8.59 -30.67 12.11
CA LEU A 312 7.15 -30.55 12.34
C LEU A 312 6.35 -31.79 11.87
N GLY A 313 7.03 -32.83 11.37
CA GLY A 313 6.41 -34.11 10.97
C GLY A 313 5.81 -34.14 9.56
N PHE A 314 6.02 -33.10 8.75
CA PHE A 314 5.55 -33.06 7.36
C PHE A 314 6.53 -33.78 6.42
N GLU A 315 6.03 -34.70 5.59
CA GLU A 315 6.82 -35.35 4.54
C GLU A 315 6.72 -34.56 3.22
N TYR A 316 7.87 -34.10 2.72
CA TYR A 316 7.99 -33.40 1.44
C TYR A 316 8.65 -34.32 0.39
N LYS A 317 8.23 -34.21 -0.87
CA LYS A 317 8.88 -34.95 -1.96
C LYS A 317 10.20 -34.27 -2.36
N LYS A 318 11.25 -35.08 -2.58
CA LYS A 318 12.47 -34.61 -3.24
C LYS A 318 12.17 -34.33 -4.72
N ASN A 319 12.32 -33.07 -5.15
CA ASN A 319 12.11 -32.66 -6.53
C ASN A 319 13.12 -33.34 -7.48
N TYR A 320 12.61 -33.89 -8.60
CA TYR A 320 13.39 -34.30 -9.77
C TYR A 320 13.08 -33.36 -10.96
N GLN A 321 13.99 -33.36 -11.96
CA GLN A 321 14.23 -32.26 -12.92
C GLN A 321 14.16 -32.77 -14.37
N VAL A 322 13.58 -32.09 -15.39
CA VAL A 322 12.57 -31.00 -15.46
C VAL A 322 12.14 -30.83 -16.94
N SER A 323 11.09 -30.05 -17.25
CA SER A 323 10.95 -29.45 -18.60
C SER A 323 10.43 -28.01 -18.54
N GLY A 324 11.31 -27.02 -18.71
CA GLY A 324 10.95 -25.59 -18.75
C GLY A 324 11.78 -24.66 -17.86
N TYR A 325 12.59 -25.20 -16.93
CA TYR A 325 13.38 -24.39 -15.99
C TYR A 325 14.61 -23.76 -16.65
N GLN A 326 14.38 -22.70 -17.43
CA GLN A 326 15.42 -21.69 -17.66
C GLN A 326 15.69 -20.95 -16.35
N LYS A 327 16.90 -20.39 -16.17
CA LYS A 327 17.17 -19.50 -15.05
C LYS A 327 16.22 -18.31 -15.14
N ILE A 328 15.20 -18.28 -14.28
CA ILE A 328 14.34 -17.11 -14.11
C ILE A 328 15.27 -15.96 -13.69
N LYS A 329 15.12 -14.78 -14.29
CA LYS A 329 15.77 -13.58 -13.74
C LYS A 329 15.32 -13.42 -12.29
N PRO A 330 16.17 -12.95 -11.36
CA PRO A 330 15.68 -12.54 -10.05
C PRO A 330 14.60 -11.48 -10.26
N LEU A 331 13.36 -11.77 -9.87
CA LEU A 331 12.29 -10.79 -9.86
C LEU A 331 12.52 -9.85 -8.69
N SER A 332 12.37 -8.55 -8.93
CA SER A 332 12.26 -7.55 -7.89
C SER A 332 10.94 -7.72 -7.11
N GLN A 333 10.87 -7.15 -5.90
CA GLN A 333 9.65 -7.15 -5.09
C GLN A 333 8.47 -6.50 -5.84
N GLU A 334 8.75 -5.51 -6.70
CA GLU A 334 7.76 -4.81 -7.52
C GLU A 334 7.17 -5.74 -8.60
N GLU A 335 8.00 -6.51 -9.30
CA GLU A 335 7.55 -7.50 -10.29
C GLU A 335 6.81 -8.69 -9.63
N LEU A 336 7.16 -9.05 -8.38
CA LEU A 336 6.46 -10.09 -7.62
C LEU A 336 5.05 -9.64 -7.22
N ASN A 337 4.90 -8.39 -6.79
CA ASN A 337 3.61 -7.81 -6.42
C ASN A 337 2.66 -7.68 -7.63
N GLU A 338 3.17 -7.32 -8.82
CA GLU A 338 2.37 -7.31 -10.06
C GLU A 338 1.85 -8.71 -10.46
N GLN A 339 2.62 -9.78 -10.23
CA GLN A 339 2.19 -11.14 -10.57
C GLN A 339 1.27 -11.77 -9.52
N CYS A 340 1.48 -11.49 -8.23
CA CYS A 340 0.71 -12.09 -7.15
C CYS A 340 -0.47 -11.23 -6.68
N GLY A 341 -0.56 -9.96 -7.09
CA GLY A 341 -1.69 -9.07 -6.81
C GLY A 341 -1.76 -8.59 -5.36
N TRP A 342 -0.62 -8.20 -4.77
CA TRP A 342 -0.48 -7.72 -3.39
C TRP A 342 -0.17 -6.21 -3.35
#